data_AF-A0A928STF7-F1
#
_entry.id   AF-A0A928STF7-F1
#
_cell.length_a   1.000
_cell.length_b   1.000
_cell.length_c   1.000
_cell.angle_alpha   90.00
_cell.angle_beta   90.00
_cell.angle_gamma   90.00
#
_symmetry.space_group_name_H-M   'P 1'
#
loop_
_entity.id
_entity.type
_entity.pdbx_description
1 polymer ?
#
loop_
_entity_poly.entity_id
_entity_poly.type
_entity_poly.pdbx_seq_one_letter_code
_entity_poly.pdbx_strand_id
1 'polypeptide(L)'
;MTAPPSSLSSPDHIARLRTSNGDDFETIPELERWARGIPPEEVPEARRLWQTWLGDPARDAALFRLSVQLGGELEPAERYRLLAEAAPLTTDTGYRTALAASAASTAVRLGDLDGARRWLAECQPSPTLAVDSVHRIAEATLAISEGRPAGAVLLLGERDGEVPILRSYRSLAMAVRAHALRASGAKPAADRALRELLRRVGVDGARSIVDKLPRAWDIDASYLDVPWRDSEVSAAWLRIAGGSLAAVVAMALAVATNADLAGAGADPDAWFKLVAVSPFLLALSVWLALTGRRNLRIAKHGFAGEGRVVGKTRRAYRSRRTAYYGLSVQADVRDPDGRVWPVLATSIDDHGTARANALLDRSVRILWHPRHPSVALVKVQPGSAPEPGDH
;
A
#
# COMPACT_ATOMS: atom_id res chain seq x y z
N MET A 1 -3.92 -30.08 23.54
CA MET A 1 -4.39 -30.87 22.38
C MET A 1 -4.11 -30.05 21.13
N THR A 2 -3.24 -30.54 20.25
CA THR A 2 -2.97 -29.91 18.95
C THR A 2 -4.16 -30.17 18.02
N ALA A 3 -4.75 -29.12 17.46
CA ALA A 3 -5.77 -29.28 16.43
C ALA A 3 -5.20 -30.06 15.23
N PRO A 4 -5.98 -30.92 14.57
CA PRO A 4 -5.53 -31.61 13.38
C PRO A 4 -5.06 -30.60 12.31
N PRO A 5 -4.02 -30.92 11.54
CA PRO A 5 -3.53 -30.01 10.49
C PRO A 5 -4.63 -29.75 9.47
N SER A 6 -4.84 -28.47 9.14
CA SER A 6 -5.79 -28.06 8.08
C SER A 6 -5.43 -28.74 6.77
N SER A 7 -6.42 -29.25 6.04
CA SER A 7 -6.23 -29.83 4.70
C SER A 7 -5.56 -28.86 3.73
N LEU A 8 -5.70 -27.55 3.96
CA LEU A 8 -5.03 -26.50 3.19
C LEU A 8 -3.50 -26.56 3.33
N SER A 9 -2.97 -27.05 4.45
CA SER A 9 -1.51 -27.12 4.67
C SER A 9 -0.87 -28.41 4.18
N SER A 10 -1.63 -29.31 3.53
CA SER A 10 -1.08 -30.55 2.98
C SER A 10 -0.05 -30.25 1.88
N PRO A 11 1.14 -30.88 1.89
CA PRO A 11 2.16 -30.72 0.84
C PRO A 11 1.62 -31.01 -0.56
N ASP A 12 0.77 -32.03 -0.72
CA ASP A 12 0.17 -32.40 -2.01
C ASP A 12 -0.76 -31.31 -2.52
N HIS A 13 -1.51 -30.69 -1.62
CA HIS A 13 -2.39 -29.57 -1.96
C HIS A 13 -1.58 -28.36 -2.41
N ILE A 14 -0.51 -28.02 -1.67
CA ILE A 14 0.42 -26.94 -2.04
C ILE A 14 1.10 -27.22 -3.40
N ALA A 15 1.48 -28.46 -3.67
CA ALA A 15 2.08 -28.84 -4.95
C ALA A 15 1.10 -28.62 -6.12
N ARG A 16 -0.18 -28.99 -5.97
CA ARG A 16 -1.23 -28.72 -6.98
C ARG A 16 -1.45 -27.23 -7.21
N LEU A 17 -1.44 -26.41 -6.15
CA LEU A 17 -1.61 -24.96 -6.28
C LEU A 17 -0.44 -24.30 -7.03
N ARG A 18 0.78 -24.83 -6.93
CA ARG A 18 1.93 -24.32 -7.69
C ARG A 18 1.83 -24.57 -9.19
N THR A 19 1.06 -25.59 -9.60
CA THR A 19 0.81 -25.87 -11.03
C THR A 19 -0.39 -25.12 -11.59
N SER A 20 -1.21 -24.50 -10.74
CA SER A 20 -2.26 -23.58 -11.20
C SER A 20 -1.61 -22.29 -11.70
N ASN A 21 -1.96 -21.88 -12.93
CA ASN A 21 -1.35 -20.74 -13.63
C ASN A 21 -1.65 -19.38 -13.00
N GLY A 22 -2.45 -19.30 -11.93
CA GLY A 22 -2.68 -18.06 -11.19
C GLY A 22 -3.46 -16.98 -11.96
N ASP A 23 -3.89 -17.25 -13.18
CA ASP A 23 -4.77 -16.41 -14.01
C ASP A 23 -6.24 -16.88 -13.90
N ASP A 24 -6.66 -17.25 -12.68
CA ASP A 24 -7.91 -17.98 -12.46
C ASP A 24 -9.18 -17.12 -12.54
N PHE A 25 -9.09 -15.82 -12.80
CA PHE A 25 -10.28 -15.00 -13.01
C PHE A 25 -10.48 -14.70 -14.49
N GLU A 26 -11.55 -15.28 -15.02
CA GLU A 26 -12.08 -14.93 -16.32
C GLU A 26 -12.26 -13.41 -16.44
N THR A 27 -11.77 -12.86 -17.54
CA THR A 27 -12.07 -11.49 -17.94
C THR A 27 -13.54 -11.41 -18.27
N ILE A 28 -14.29 -10.62 -17.49
CA ILE A 28 -15.72 -10.39 -17.70
C ILE A 28 -15.84 -8.99 -18.33
N PRO A 29 -16.12 -8.88 -19.64
CA PRO A 29 -16.13 -7.61 -20.36
C PRO A 29 -17.00 -6.53 -19.67
N GLU A 30 -18.15 -6.92 -19.14
CA GLU A 30 -19.08 -6.02 -18.44
C GLU A 30 -18.49 -5.35 -17.19
N LEU A 31 -17.46 -5.96 -16.61
CA LEU A 31 -16.77 -5.48 -15.40
C LEU A 31 -15.41 -4.83 -15.69
N GLU A 32 -14.99 -4.73 -16.97
CA GLU A 32 -13.69 -4.15 -17.33
C GLU A 32 -13.58 -2.68 -16.93
N ARG A 33 -14.67 -1.91 -17.06
CA ARG A 33 -14.73 -0.52 -16.61
C ARG A 33 -14.40 -0.35 -15.12
N TRP A 34 -14.65 -1.38 -14.31
CA TRP A 34 -14.38 -1.41 -12.86
C TRP A 34 -13.16 -2.25 -12.49
N ALA A 35 -12.33 -2.63 -13.46
CA ALA A 35 -11.14 -3.46 -13.19
C ALA A 35 -10.19 -2.83 -12.15
N ARG A 36 -10.26 -1.50 -11.94
CA ARG A 36 -9.45 -0.74 -10.98
C ARG A 36 -10.21 -0.30 -9.72
N GLY A 37 -11.43 -0.77 -9.52
CA GLY A 37 -12.34 -0.29 -8.48
C GLY A 37 -13.57 0.39 -9.07
N ILE A 38 -14.61 0.53 -8.26
CA ILE A 38 -15.88 1.16 -8.65
C ILE A 38 -15.85 2.60 -8.13
N PRO A 39 -15.93 3.62 -9.00
CA PRO A 39 -16.05 5.00 -8.55
C PRO A 39 -17.27 5.19 -7.63
N PRO A 40 -17.21 6.06 -6.60
CA PRO A 40 -18.32 6.26 -5.68
C PRO A 40 -19.66 6.57 -6.36
N GLU A 41 -19.63 7.33 -7.46
CA GLU A 41 -20.80 7.69 -8.26
C GLU A 41 -21.43 6.52 -9.03
N GLU A 42 -20.68 5.44 -9.28
CA GLU A 42 -21.12 4.24 -10.00
C GLU A 42 -21.57 3.10 -9.06
N VAL A 43 -21.35 3.24 -7.74
CA VAL A 43 -21.78 2.25 -6.73
C VAL A 43 -23.28 1.90 -6.82
N PRO A 44 -24.22 2.85 -7.03
CA PRO A 44 -25.63 2.52 -7.20
C PRO A 44 -25.91 1.67 -8.46
N GLU A 45 -25.17 1.90 -9.55
CA GLU A 45 -25.30 1.12 -10.78
C GLU A 45 -24.75 -0.30 -10.60
N ALA A 46 -23.56 -0.42 -10.00
CA ALA A 46 -22.96 -1.70 -9.63
C ALA A 46 -23.89 -2.55 -8.76
N ARG A 47 -24.58 -1.93 -7.79
CA ARG A 47 -25.56 -2.62 -6.95
C ARG A 47 -26.77 -3.12 -7.72
N ARG A 48 -27.31 -2.32 -8.64
CA ARG A 48 -28.43 -2.75 -9.49
C ARG A 48 -28.01 -3.95 -10.35
N LEU A 49 -26.82 -3.89 -10.95
CA LEU A 49 -26.29 -5.00 -11.74
C LEU A 49 -26.10 -6.26 -10.90
N TRP A 50 -25.55 -6.10 -9.69
CA TRP A 50 -25.36 -7.18 -8.72
C TRP A 50 -26.69 -7.87 -8.36
N GLN A 51 -27.74 -7.08 -8.06
CA GLN A 51 -29.09 -7.60 -7.77
C GLN A 51 -29.66 -8.38 -8.96
N THR A 52 -29.46 -7.90 -10.19
CA THR A 52 -29.93 -8.58 -11.41
C THR A 52 -29.25 -9.92 -11.65
N TRP A 53 -27.98 -10.08 -11.24
CA TRP A 53 -27.22 -11.32 -11.41
C TRP A 53 -27.37 -12.31 -10.26
N LEU A 54 -27.99 -11.90 -9.17
CA LEU A 54 -28.12 -12.70 -7.97
C LEU A 54 -28.97 -13.95 -8.26
N GLY A 55 -28.40 -15.13 -8.00
CA GLY A 55 -29.06 -16.42 -8.23
C GLY A 55 -29.10 -16.89 -9.69
N ASP A 56 -28.44 -16.19 -10.63
CA ASP A 56 -28.25 -16.66 -12.01
C ASP A 56 -26.95 -17.48 -12.11
N PRO A 57 -27.02 -18.82 -12.30
CA PRO A 57 -25.83 -19.68 -12.39
C PRO A 57 -24.87 -19.28 -13.51
N ALA A 58 -25.39 -18.74 -14.62
CA ALA A 58 -24.55 -18.29 -15.75
C ALA A 58 -23.72 -17.05 -15.40
N ARG A 59 -24.02 -16.41 -14.27
CA ARG A 59 -23.37 -15.20 -13.80
C ARG A 59 -22.54 -15.42 -12.53
N ASP A 60 -22.38 -16.64 -12.02
CA ASP A 60 -21.66 -16.90 -10.75
C ASP A 60 -20.26 -16.27 -10.71
N ALA A 61 -19.47 -16.39 -11.78
CA ALA A 61 -18.14 -15.76 -11.88
C ALA A 61 -18.21 -14.23 -11.82
N ALA A 62 -19.19 -13.65 -12.55
CA ALA A 62 -19.41 -12.21 -12.61
C ALA A 62 -19.95 -11.66 -11.28
N LEU A 63 -20.88 -12.38 -10.65
CA LEU A 63 -21.42 -12.09 -9.34
C LEU A 63 -20.33 -12.13 -8.28
N PHE A 64 -19.46 -13.14 -8.28
CA PHE A 64 -18.31 -13.21 -7.38
C PHE A 64 -17.39 -11.98 -7.55
N ARG A 65 -16.97 -11.69 -8.79
CA ARG A 65 -16.05 -10.58 -9.08
C ARG A 65 -16.66 -9.23 -8.69
N LEU A 66 -17.93 -9.01 -9.04
CA LEU A 66 -18.65 -7.80 -8.68
C LEU A 66 -18.85 -7.67 -7.17
N SER A 67 -19.12 -8.77 -6.45
CA SER A 67 -19.24 -8.77 -4.99
C SER A 67 -17.93 -8.34 -4.31
N VAL A 68 -16.78 -8.79 -4.82
CA VAL A 68 -15.46 -8.40 -4.30
C VAL A 68 -15.16 -6.93 -4.59
N GLN A 69 -15.43 -6.45 -5.81
CA GLN A 69 -15.22 -5.06 -6.20
C GLN A 69 -16.13 -4.12 -5.42
N LEU A 70 -17.43 -4.41 -5.39
CA LEU A 70 -18.43 -3.63 -4.68
C LEU A 70 -18.15 -3.62 -3.18
N GLY A 71 -17.83 -4.77 -2.58
CA GLY A 71 -17.43 -4.86 -1.18
C GLY A 71 -16.15 -4.10 -0.81
N GLY A 72 -15.37 -3.63 -1.78
CA GLY A 72 -14.26 -2.70 -1.55
C GLY A 72 -14.69 -1.28 -1.20
N GLU A 73 -15.88 -0.88 -1.68
CA GLU A 73 -16.44 0.46 -1.54
C GLU A 73 -17.53 0.56 -0.46
N LEU A 74 -17.92 -0.57 0.14
CA LEU A 74 -18.97 -0.64 1.16
C LEU A 74 -18.42 -0.71 2.58
N GLU A 75 -19.19 -0.18 3.52
CA GLU A 75 -18.94 -0.36 4.95
C GLU A 75 -18.99 -1.84 5.34
N PRO A 76 -18.23 -2.29 6.36
CA PRO A 76 -18.09 -3.70 6.70
C PRO A 76 -19.43 -4.42 6.93
N ALA A 77 -20.39 -3.78 7.61
CA ALA A 77 -21.70 -4.37 7.88
C ALA A 77 -22.53 -4.57 6.60
N GLU A 78 -22.40 -3.66 5.63
CA GLU A 78 -23.09 -3.77 4.36
C GLU A 78 -22.43 -4.79 3.43
N ARG A 79 -21.10 -4.76 3.37
CA ARG A 79 -20.30 -5.78 2.68
C ARG A 79 -20.66 -7.19 3.19
N TYR A 80 -20.79 -7.36 4.50
CA TYR A 80 -21.16 -8.66 5.09
C TYR A 80 -22.54 -9.12 4.61
N ARG A 81 -23.56 -8.25 4.65
CA ARG A 81 -24.91 -8.57 4.16
C ARG A 81 -24.90 -8.99 2.70
N LEU A 82 -24.20 -8.23 1.85
CA LEU A 82 -24.06 -8.54 0.42
C LEU A 82 -23.46 -9.94 0.20
N LEU A 83 -22.36 -10.25 0.87
CA LEU A 83 -21.69 -11.55 0.72
C LEU A 83 -22.54 -12.70 1.28
N ALA A 84 -23.21 -12.48 2.41
CA ALA A 84 -24.11 -13.46 3.03
C ALA A 84 -25.34 -13.77 2.17
N GLU A 85 -25.80 -12.80 1.38
CA GLU A 85 -26.90 -12.98 0.43
C GLU A 85 -26.44 -13.70 -0.85
N ALA A 86 -25.27 -13.35 -1.40
CA ALA A 86 -24.76 -14.01 -2.61
C ALA A 86 -24.31 -15.46 -2.41
N ALA A 87 -23.59 -15.75 -1.31
CA ALA A 87 -22.98 -17.07 -1.09
C ALA A 87 -23.96 -18.26 -1.25
N PRO A 88 -25.14 -18.29 -0.60
CA PRO A 88 -26.06 -19.42 -0.72
C PRO A 88 -26.74 -19.53 -2.09
N LEU A 89 -26.74 -18.45 -2.89
CA LEU A 89 -27.36 -18.40 -4.22
C LEU A 89 -26.37 -18.74 -5.35
N THR A 90 -25.07 -18.76 -5.06
CA THR A 90 -24.03 -19.17 -6.01
C THR A 90 -23.97 -20.69 -6.15
N THR A 91 -24.11 -21.17 -7.38
CA THR A 91 -24.16 -22.61 -7.68
C THR A 91 -22.77 -23.23 -7.75
N ASP A 92 -21.81 -22.54 -8.37
CA ASP A 92 -20.43 -22.96 -8.45
C ASP A 92 -19.80 -23.05 -7.04
N THR A 93 -19.25 -24.21 -6.73
CA THR A 93 -18.75 -24.49 -5.37
C THR A 93 -17.49 -23.69 -5.05
N GLY A 94 -16.66 -23.37 -6.05
CA GLY A 94 -15.48 -22.54 -5.88
C GLY A 94 -15.84 -21.10 -5.56
N TYR A 95 -16.72 -20.49 -6.37
CA TYR A 95 -17.19 -19.11 -6.13
C TYR A 95 -17.99 -18.99 -4.83
N ARG A 96 -18.84 -19.98 -4.50
CA ARG A 96 -19.54 -20.03 -3.21
C ARG A 96 -18.56 -20.06 -2.04
N THR A 97 -17.53 -20.91 -2.10
CA THR A 97 -16.46 -20.96 -1.08
C THR A 97 -15.75 -19.61 -0.95
N ALA A 98 -15.42 -18.95 -2.07
CA ALA A 98 -14.73 -17.66 -2.02
C ALA A 98 -15.61 -16.54 -1.43
N LEU A 99 -16.92 -16.54 -1.72
CA LEU A 99 -17.89 -15.63 -1.11
C LEU A 99 -18.03 -15.90 0.39
N ALA A 100 -18.18 -17.17 0.80
CA ALA A 100 -18.27 -17.57 2.20
C ALA A 100 -17.00 -17.19 2.99
N ALA A 101 -15.81 -17.46 2.46
CA ALA A 101 -14.53 -17.04 3.07
C ALA A 101 -14.40 -15.50 3.16
N SER A 102 -14.91 -14.77 2.17
CA SER A 102 -14.96 -13.30 2.22
C SER A 102 -15.95 -12.79 3.27
N ALA A 103 -17.10 -13.46 3.42
CA ALA A 103 -18.08 -13.18 4.47
C ALA A 103 -17.49 -13.44 5.85
N ALA A 104 -16.80 -14.57 6.03
CA ALA A 104 -16.07 -14.89 7.26
C ALA A 104 -15.04 -13.81 7.63
N SER A 105 -14.20 -13.40 6.68
CA SER A 105 -13.21 -12.32 6.90
C SER A 105 -13.90 -11.01 7.35
N THR A 106 -15.05 -10.70 6.77
CA THR A 106 -15.82 -9.50 7.12
C THR A 106 -16.48 -9.64 8.50
N ALA A 107 -16.99 -10.82 8.84
CA ALA A 107 -17.53 -11.13 10.17
C ALA A 107 -16.46 -10.95 11.26
N VAL A 108 -15.24 -11.43 11.03
CA VAL A 108 -14.11 -11.20 11.95
C VAL A 108 -13.85 -9.70 12.16
N ARG A 109 -13.89 -8.88 11.10
CA ARG A 109 -13.74 -7.41 11.22
C ARG A 109 -14.85 -6.77 12.04
N LEU A 110 -16.05 -7.33 11.99
CA LEU A 110 -17.21 -6.91 12.79
C LEU A 110 -17.19 -7.46 14.23
N GLY A 111 -16.22 -8.31 14.57
CA GLY A 111 -16.14 -8.99 15.86
C GLY A 111 -17.03 -10.23 16.01
N ASP A 112 -17.73 -10.65 14.95
CA ASP A 112 -18.57 -11.85 14.94
C ASP A 112 -17.74 -13.10 14.60
N LEU A 113 -17.01 -13.61 15.60
CA LEU A 113 -16.17 -14.79 15.43
C LEU A 113 -16.99 -16.07 15.23
N ASP A 114 -18.18 -16.17 15.82
CA ASP A 114 -19.07 -17.32 15.64
C ASP A 114 -19.63 -17.38 14.22
N GLY A 115 -20.07 -16.25 13.67
CA GLY A 115 -20.46 -16.14 12.27
C GLY A 115 -19.31 -16.48 11.33
N ALA A 116 -18.09 -16.03 11.62
CA ALA A 116 -16.91 -16.38 10.84
C ALA A 116 -16.64 -17.89 10.82
N ARG A 117 -16.78 -18.58 11.96
CA ARG A 117 -16.67 -20.05 12.04
C ARG A 117 -17.73 -20.75 11.21
N ARG A 118 -19.00 -20.32 11.29
CA ARG A 118 -20.09 -20.91 10.49
C ARG A 118 -19.80 -20.81 9.00
N TRP A 119 -19.40 -19.64 8.52
CA TRP A 119 -19.04 -19.44 7.13
C TRP A 119 -17.85 -20.31 6.68
N LEU A 120 -16.80 -20.42 7.50
CA LEU A 120 -15.64 -21.25 7.17
C LEU A 120 -15.94 -22.75 7.23
N ALA A 121 -16.90 -23.19 8.05
CA ALA A 121 -17.31 -24.59 8.11
C ALA A 121 -17.97 -25.08 6.80
N GLU A 122 -18.51 -24.16 6.00
CA GLU A 122 -19.11 -24.44 4.69
C GLU A 122 -18.08 -24.41 3.55
N CYS A 123 -16.91 -23.82 3.78
CA CYS A 123 -15.85 -23.70 2.78
C CYS A 123 -15.20 -25.06 2.48
N GLN A 124 -15.02 -25.36 1.19
CA GLN A 124 -14.31 -26.56 0.75
C GLN A 124 -12.93 -26.19 0.21
N PRO A 125 -11.88 -27.01 0.41
CA PRO A 125 -10.60 -26.82 -0.24
C PRO A 125 -10.78 -26.77 -1.77
N SER A 126 -10.29 -25.71 -2.40
CA SER A 126 -10.42 -25.52 -3.85
C SER A 126 -9.08 -25.78 -4.55
N PRO A 127 -9.07 -26.39 -5.74
CA PRO A 127 -7.86 -26.54 -6.54
C PRO A 127 -7.41 -25.23 -7.21
N THR A 128 -8.29 -24.21 -7.27
CA THR A 128 -7.95 -22.91 -7.87
C THR A 128 -7.19 -22.04 -6.85
N LEU A 129 -6.13 -21.39 -7.30
CA LEU A 129 -5.30 -20.53 -6.46
C LEU A 129 -6.09 -19.33 -5.94
N ALA A 130 -7.02 -18.82 -6.75
CA ALA A 130 -7.89 -17.72 -6.38
C ALA A 130 -8.74 -18.02 -5.14
N VAL A 131 -9.55 -19.07 -5.17
CA VAL A 131 -10.45 -19.45 -4.07
C VAL A 131 -9.64 -19.88 -2.85
N ASP A 132 -8.57 -20.66 -3.05
CA ASP A 132 -7.69 -21.10 -1.96
C ASP A 132 -7.02 -19.93 -1.23
N SER A 133 -6.57 -18.91 -1.96
CA SER A 133 -5.97 -17.70 -1.36
C SER A 133 -6.95 -16.97 -0.44
N VAL A 134 -8.19 -16.79 -0.88
CA VAL A 134 -9.24 -16.13 -0.07
C VAL A 134 -9.54 -16.96 1.18
N HIS A 135 -9.67 -18.28 1.00
CA HIS A 135 -9.93 -19.21 2.09
C HIS A 135 -8.83 -19.18 3.16
N ARG A 136 -7.56 -19.29 2.76
CA ARG A 136 -6.41 -19.21 3.69
C ARG A 136 -6.36 -17.90 4.45
N ILE A 137 -6.59 -16.78 3.76
CA ILE A 137 -6.58 -15.46 4.40
C ILE A 137 -7.70 -15.36 5.43
N ALA A 138 -8.89 -15.86 5.10
CA ALA A 138 -10.03 -15.88 6.02
C ALA A 138 -9.75 -16.76 7.26
N GLU A 139 -9.26 -17.99 7.07
CA GLU A 139 -8.88 -18.87 8.17
C GLU A 139 -7.75 -18.27 9.03
N ALA A 140 -6.73 -17.68 8.41
CA ALA A 140 -5.63 -17.04 9.13
C ALA A 140 -6.12 -15.83 9.94
N THR A 141 -7.05 -15.05 9.38
CA THR A 141 -7.66 -13.90 10.06
C THR A 141 -8.50 -14.35 11.26
N LEU A 142 -9.30 -15.41 11.10
CA LEU A 142 -10.02 -15.99 12.24
C LEU A 142 -9.04 -16.51 13.30
N ALA A 143 -8.01 -17.27 12.90
CA ALA A 143 -7.04 -17.85 13.82
C ALA A 143 -6.32 -16.79 14.67
N ILE A 144 -5.91 -15.67 14.07
CA ILE A 144 -5.33 -14.53 14.82
C ILE A 144 -6.32 -13.98 15.83
N SER A 145 -7.56 -13.75 15.41
CA SER A 145 -8.62 -13.14 16.25
C SER A 145 -9.04 -14.05 17.41
N GLU A 146 -8.83 -15.35 17.28
CA GLU A 146 -9.03 -16.34 18.35
C GLU A 146 -7.80 -16.52 19.25
N GLY A 147 -6.74 -15.71 19.08
CA GLY A 147 -5.51 -15.85 19.86
C GLY A 147 -4.66 -17.08 19.46
N ARG A 148 -4.81 -17.58 18.23
CA ARG A 148 -4.05 -18.71 17.67
C ARG A 148 -3.15 -18.28 16.51
N PRO A 149 -2.24 -17.29 16.69
CA PRO A 149 -1.46 -16.72 15.60
C PRO A 149 -0.52 -17.72 14.92
N ALA A 150 -0.05 -18.75 15.63
CA ALA A 150 0.73 -19.84 15.03
C ALA A 150 -0.05 -20.59 13.93
N GLY A 151 -1.37 -20.73 14.08
CA GLY A 151 -2.23 -21.32 13.06
C GLY A 151 -2.26 -20.50 11.77
N ALA A 152 -2.26 -19.17 11.88
CA ALA A 152 -2.18 -18.28 10.72
C ALA A 152 -0.82 -18.38 10.00
N VAL A 153 0.29 -18.55 10.73
CA VAL A 153 1.61 -18.78 10.14
C VAL A 153 1.65 -20.11 9.39
N LEU A 154 1.05 -21.18 9.92
CA LEU A 154 0.96 -22.48 9.23
C LEU A 154 0.16 -22.41 7.92
N LEU A 155 -0.85 -21.54 7.86
CA LEU A 155 -1.69 -21.36 6.67
C LEU A 155 -1.03 -20.51 5.58
N LEU A 156 -0.26 -19.48 5.97
CA LEU A 156 0.33 -18.49 5.07
C LEU A 156 1.83 -18.68 4.83
N GLY A 157 2.51 -19.55 5.58
CA GLY A 157 3.96 -19.68 5.61
C GLY A 157 4.64 -18.55 6.39
N GLU A 158 5.91 -18.75 6.74
CA GLU A 158 6.76 -17.75 7.41
C GLU A 158 7.28 -16.69 6.44
N ARG A 159 7.39 -17.03 5.14
CA ARG A 159 7.93 -16.16 4.10
C ARG A 159 7.01 -16.04 2.90
N ASP A 160 7.18 -14.97 2.12
CA ASP A 160 6.47 -14.85 0.85
C ASP A 160 6.90 -15.96 -0.12
N GLY A 161 5.92 -16.55 -0.81
CA GLY A 161 6.14 -17.63 -1.78
C GLY A 161 6.27 -19.05 -1.21
N GLU A 162 6.37 -19.23 0.12
CA GLU A 162 6.35 -20.58 0.72
C GLU A 162 5.02 -21.28 0.45
N VAL A 163 3.93 -20.56 0.73
CA VAL A 163 2.57 -20.94 0.33
C VAL A 163 2.18 -20.12 -0.90
N PRO A 164 1.71 -20.77 -1.99
CA PRO A 164 1.18 -20.06 -3.15
C PRO A 164 0.00 -19.18 -2.75
N ILE A 165 0.10 -17.88 -3.04
CA ILE A 165 -0.98 -16.91 -2.87
C ILE A 165 -1.10 -16.12 -4.18
N LEU A 166 -2.34 -15.98 -4.64
CA LEU A 166 -2.70 -15.21 -5.84
C LEU A 166 -2.13 -13.79 -5.74
N ARG A 167 -1.59 -13.28 -6.85
CA ARG A 167 -0.85 -12.01 -6.90
C ARG A 167 -1.61 -10.84 -6.27
N SER A 168 -2.92 -10.73 -6.52
CA SER A 168 -3.79 -9.67 -6.00
C SER A 168 -3.98 -9.74 -4.48
N TYR A 169 -3.91 -10.94 -3.88
CA TYR A 169 -4.05 -11.15 -2.45
C TYR A 169 -2.73 -11.13 -1.68
N ARG A 170 -1.57 -11.17 -2.36
CA ARG A 170 -0.26 -11.27 -1.69
C ARG A 170 0.00 -10.15 -0.69
N SER A 171 -0.35 -8.90 -0.99
CA SER A 171 -0.10 -7.78 -0.06
C SER A 171 -0.97 -7.90 1.21
N LEU A 172 -2.21 -8.36 1.07
CA LEU A 172 -3.08 -8.65 2.22
C LEU A 172 -2.51 -9.82 3.04
N ALA A 173 -2.14 -10.93 2.39
CA ALA A 173 -1.51 -12.07 3.05
C ALA A 173 -0.21 -11.69 3.77
N MET A 174 0.60 -10.79 3.20
CA MET A 174 1.80 -10.26 3.85
C MET A 174 1.47 -9.50 5.14
N ALA A 175 0.44 -8.66 5.13
CA ALA A 175 0.01 -7.92 6.32
C ALA A 175 -0.48 -8.87 7.43
N VAL A 176 -1.34 -9.83 7.07
CA VAL A 176 -1.85 -10.87 7.99
C VAL A 176 -0.68 -11.72 8.54
N ARG A 177 0.25 -12.13 7.68
CA ARG A 177 1.45 -12.88 8.06
C ARG A 177 2.35 -12.10 9.01
N ALA A 178 2.63 -10.82 8.73
CA ALA A 178 3.46 -9.98 9.58
C ALA A 178 2.86 -9.86 10.99
N HIS A 179 1.54 -9.66 11.08
CA HIS A 179 0.83 -9.63 12.35
C HIS A 179 0.90 -10.99 13.07
N ALA A 180 0.59 -12.09 12.39
CA ALA A 180 0.66 -13.45 12.96
C ALA A 180 2.06 -13.80 13.51
N LEU A 181 3.11 -13.51 12.75
CA LEU A 181 4.50 -13.75 13.17
C LEU A 181 4.83 -12.96 14.44
N ARG A 182 4.38 -11.71 14.53
CA ARG A 182 4.65 -10.88 15.69
C ARG A 182 3.88 -11.34 16.92
N ALA A 183 2.58 -11.62 16.76
CA ALA A 183 1.74 -12.17 17.82
C ALA A 183 2.27 -13.53 18.33
N SER A 184 2.98 -14.28 17.48
CA SER A 184 3.66 -15.53 17.85
C SER A 184 5.08 -15.31 18.45
N GLY A 185 5.52 -14.06 18.64
CA GLY A 185 6.83 -13.74 19.20
C GLY A 185 8.01 -13.73 18.21
N ALA A 186 7.79 -14.07 16.95
CA ALA A 186 8.82 -14.10 15.89
C ALA A 186 9.11 -12.70 15.31
N LYS A 187 9.47 -11.73 16.18
CA LYS A 187 9.64 -10.31 15.83
C LYS A 187 10.54 -10.09 14.59
N PRO A 188 11.73 -10.72 14.46
CA PRO A 188 12.58 -10.49 13.29
C PRO A 188 11.93 -10.93 11.96
N ALA A 189 11.10 -11.98 11.99
CA ALA A 189 10.38 -12.46 10.81
C ALA A 189 9.21 -11.52 10.46
N ALA A 190 8.49 -11.03 11.47
CA ALA A 190 7.44 -10.02 11.29
C ALA A 190 7.99 -8.75 10.64
N ASP A 191 9.12 -8.24 11.13
CA ASP A 191 9.74 -7.02 10.59
C ASP A 191 10.20 -7.21 9.14
N ARG A 192 10.68 -8.41 8.77
CA ARG A 192 10.99 -8.73 7.37
C ARG A 192 9.73 -8.74 6.49
N ALA A 193 8.67 -9.39 6.94
CA ALA A 193 7.41 -9.45 6.20
C ALA A 193 6.81 -8.04 5.99
N LEU A 194 6.90 -7.18 7.01
CA LEU A 194 6.45 -5.80 6.94
C LEU A 194 7.30 -4.94 6.00
N ARG A 195 8.64 -5.06 6.05
CA ARG A 195 9.51 -4.36 5.08
C ARG A 195 9.22 -4.76 3.65
N GLU A 196 8.94 -6.04 3.39
CA GLU A 196 8.60 -6.48 2.04
C GLU A 196 7.23 -5.96 1.59
N LEU A 197 6.23 -5.92 2.49
CA LEU A 197 4.96 -5.26 2.24
C LEU A 197 5.18 -3.78 1.85
N LEU A 198 5.95 -3.04 2.66
CA LEU A 198 6.25 -1.63 2.42
C LEU A 198 6.98 -1.39 1.10
N ARG A 199 7.97 -2.23 0.76
CA ARG A 199 8.66 -2.18 -0.54
C ARG A 199 7.69 -2.36 -1.71
N ARG A 200 6.70 -3.23 -1.55
CA ARG A 200 5.79 -3.62 -2.63
C ARG A 200 4.68 -2.62 -2.89
N VAL A 201 4.04 -2.10 -1.84
CA VAL A 201 2.86 -1.22 -1.98
C VAL A 201 3.09 0.21 -1.49
N GLY A 202 4.27 0.51 -0.95
CA GLY A 202 4.56 1.78 -0.28
C GLY A 202 3.86 1.90 1.08
N VAL A 203 4.17 2.97 1.81
CA VAL A 203 3.59 3.25 3.13
C VAL A 203 2.09 3.45 3.05
N ASP A 204 1.62 4.28 2.11
CA ASP A 204 0.19 4.59 1.96
C ASP A 204 -0.62 3.34 1.55
N GLY A 205 -0.07 2.51 0.66
CA GLY A 205 -0.70 1.24 0.26
C GLY A 205 -0.75 0.24 1.42
N ALA A 206 0.32 0.13 2.20
CA ALA A 206 0.34 -0.73 3.38
C ALA A 206 -0.67 -0.26 4.44
N ARG A 207 -0.79 1.06 4.65
CA ARG A 207 -1.81 1.65 5.55
C ARG A 207 -3.21 1.30 5.11
N SER A 208 -3.54 1.50 3.83
CA SER A 208 -4.84 1.14 3.28
C SER A 208 -5.18 -0.36 3.44
N ILE A 209 -4.18 -1.24 3.39
CA ILE A 209 -4.37 -2.68 3.66
C ILE A 209 -4.60 -2.94 5.15
N VAL A 210 -3.81 -2.32 6.02
CA VAL A 210 -3.94 -2.47 7.49
C VAL A 210 -5.27 -1.94 7.99
N ASP A 211 -5.76 -0.83 7.44
CA ASP A 211 -7.07 -0.25 7.78
C ASP A 211 -8.24 -1.20 7.44
N LYS A 212 -8.02 -2.17 6.55
CA LYS A 212 -8.98 -3.22 6.19
C LYS A 212 -8.89 -4.45 7.10
N LEU A 213 -7.92 -4.54 7.99
CA LEU A 213 -7.82 -5.64 8.97
C LEU A 213 -8.74 -5.39 10.18
N PRO A 214 -9.02 -6.41 11.00
CA PRO A 214 -9.83 -6.23 12.21
C PRO A 214 -9.20 -5.19 13.15
N ARG A 215 -9.99 -4.21 13.60
CA ARG A 215 -9.51 -3.13 14.49
C ARG A 215 -8.94 -3.65 15.81
N ALA A 216 -9.44 -4.79 16.28
CA ALA A 216 -9.00 -5.45 17.51
C ALA A 216 -7.54 -5.94 17.46
N TRP A 217 -6.92 -6.04 16.28
CA TRP A 217 -5.56 -6.53 16.16
C TRP A 217 -4.50 -5.54 16.63
N ASP A 218 -4.89 -4.32 17.04
CA ASP A 218 -3.99 -3.25 17.46
C ASP A 218 -2.69 -3.26 16.66
N ILE A 219 -2.85 -3.30 15.32
CA ILE A 219 -1.74 -3.08 14.42
C ILE A 219 -1.48 -1.59 14.53
N ASP A 220 -0.78 -1.24 15.61
CA ASP A 220 -0.36 0.10 15.92
C ASP A 220 0.18 0.72 14.63
N ALA A 221 -0.42 1.80 14.15
CA ALA A 221 0.08 2.47 12.96
C ALA A 221 1.57 2.85 13.11
N SER A 222 2.11 2.82 14.34
CA SER A 222 3.55 2.85 14.61
C SER A 222 4.37 1.79 13.86
N TYR A 223 3.78 0.63 13.51
CA TYR A 223 4.35 -0.38 12.61
C TYR A 223 4.69 0.20 11.25
N LEU A 224 3.82 1.07 10.73
CA LEU A 224 4.01 1.77 9.47
C LEU A 224 4.78 3.09 9.66
N ASP A 225 4.82 3.60 10.89
CA ASP A 225 5.81 4.59 11.31
C ASP A 225 7.16 3.94 11.61
N VAL A 226 7.60 3.00 10.76
CA VAL A 226 9.03 2.70 10.65
C VAL A 226 9.72 4.06 10.58
N PRO A 227 10.64 4.36 11.50
CA PRO A 227 11.31 5.64 11.52
C PRO A 227 11.88 5.86 10.12
N TRP A 228 11.44 6.93 9.47
CA TRP A 228 12.08 7.50 8.29
C TRP A 228 13.62 7.66 8.44
N ARG A 229 14.15 7.49 9.66
CA ARG A 229 15.57 7.36 10.00
C ARG A 229 16.30 6.29 9.19
N ASP A 230 15.66 5.19 8.79
CA ASP A 230 16.32 4.17 7.97
C ASP A 230 16.13 4.43 6.48
N SER A 231 16.89 5.42 6.02
CA SER A 231 17.80 5.38 4.87
C SER A 231 17.37 4.88 3.48
N GLU A 232 16.22 4.23 3.22
CA GLU A 232 15.95 3.70 1.88
C GLU A 232 15.52 4.79 0.88
N VAL A 233 14.69 5.76 1.26
CA VAL A 233 14.34 6.88 0.35
C VAL A 233 15.57 7.78 0.13
N SER A 234 16.38 8.00 1.16
CA SER A 234 17.60 8.81 1.05
C SER A 234 18.71 8.07 0.29
N ALA A 235 18.86 6.75 0.49
CA ALA A 235 19.77 5.90 -0.27
C ALA A 235 19.27 5.71 -1.70
N ALA A 236 17.96 5.62 -1.96
CA ALA A 236 17.40 5.59 -3.30
C ALA A 236 17.67 6.90 -4.02
N TRP A 237 17.45 8.06 -3.39
CA TRP A 237 17.82 9.34 -3.99
C TRP A 237 19.33 9.50 -4.19
N LEU A 238 20.16 9.01 -3.27
CA LEU A 238 21.63 9.00 -3.43
C LEU A 238 22.09 8.03 -4.52
N ARG A 239 21.43 6.87 -4.68
CA ARG A 239 21.70 5.90 -5.77
C ARG A 239 21.20 6.42 -7.12
N ILE A 240 20.06 7.10 -7.16
CA ILE A 240 19.55 7.76 -8.36
C ILE A 240 20.53 8.88 -8.74
N ALA A 241 20.87 9.79 -7.82
CA ALA A 241 21.81 10.87 -8.11
C ALA A 241 23.21 10.36 -8.48
N GLY A 242 23.71 9.32 -7.80
CA GLY A 242 24.98 8.67 -8.12
C GLY A 242 24.95 7.93 -9.46
N GLY A 243 23.84 7.24 -9.76
CA GLY A 243 23.63 6.53 -11.02
C GLY A 243 23.40 7.45 -12.21
N SER A 244 22.69 8.56 -12.03
CA SER A 244 22.52 9.61 -13.05
C SER A 244 23.85 10.27 -13.37
N LEU A 245 24.67 10.57 -12.36
CA LEU A 245 26.01 11.10 -12.58
C LEU A 245 26.90 10.08 -13.30
N ALA A 246 26.88 8.82 -12.87
CA ALA A 246 27.64 7.75 -13.53
C ALA A 246 27.18 7.53 -14.98
N ALA A 247 25.89 7.60 -15.27
CA ALA A 247 25.34 7.48 -16.62
C ALA A 247 25.70 8.67 -17.51
N VAL A 248 25.65 9.91 -16.98
CA VAL A 248 26.10 11.10 -17.72
C VAL A 248 27.60 11.01 -18.02
N VAL A 249 28.41 10.59 -17.06
CA VAL A 249 29.85 10.39 -17.23
C VAL A 249 30.14 9.27 -18.24
N ALA A 250 29.46 8.12 -18.13
CA ALA A 250 29.61 7.00 -19.06
C ALA A 250 29.15 7.37 -20.48
N MET A 251 28.08 8.13 -20.62
CA MET A 251 27.59 8.61 -21.92
C MET A 251 28.55 9.61 -22.54
N ALA A 252 29.11 10.54 -21.75
CA ALA A 252 30.13 11.47 -22.21
C ALA A 252 31.42 10.74 -22.64
N LEU A 253 31.85 9.73 -21.87
CA LEU A 253 32.99 8.86 -22.21
C LEU A 253 32.73 8.06 -23.49
N ALA A 254 31.57 7.42 -23.62
CA ALA A 254 31.21 6.62 -24.79
C ALA A 254 31.16 7.47 -26.08
N VAL A 255 30.67 8.70 -25.97
CA VAL A 255 30.61 9.65 -27.09
C VAL A 255 32.00 10.16 -27.46
N ALA A 256 32.87 10.42 -26.47
CA ALA A 256 34.27 10.75 -26.71
C ALA A 256 35.02 9.59 -27.39
N THR A 257 34.86 8.36 -26.92
CA THR A 257 35.54 7.19 -27.50
C THR A 257 35.04 6.83 -28.90
N ASN A 258 33.75 7.04 -29.19
CA ASN A 258 33.20 6.79 -30.52
C ASN A 258 33.60 7.85 -31.55
N ALA A 259 33.87 9.08 -31.14
CA ALA A 259 34.38 10.12 -32.03
C ALA A 259 35.84 9.88 -32.46
N ASP A 260 36.65 9.21 -31.63
CA ASP A 260 38.00 8.79 -32.00
C ASP A 260 38.01 7.55 -32.91
N LEU A 261 37.01 6.67 -32.81
CA LEU A 261 36.92 5.43 -33.60
C LEU A 261 36.25 5.62 -34.96
N ALA A 262 35.36 6.60 -35.09
CA ALA A 262 34.76 6.96 -36.37
C ALA A 262 35.57 8.09 -37.01
N GLY A 263 36.59 7.75 -37.81
CA GLY A 263 37.25 8.68 -38.74
C GLY A 263 36.33 9.28 -39.82
N ALA A 264 35.01 9.35 -39.57
CA ALA A 264 33.96 9.74 -40.49
C ALA A 264 32.88 10.55 -39.75
N GLY A 265 32.79 11.84 -40.11
CA GLY A 265 31.62 12.72 -40.02
C GLY A 265 30.59 12.45 -38.92
N ALA A 266 30.98 12.57 -37.65
CA ALA A 266 30.00 12.66 -36.57
C ALA A 266 29.07 13.85 -36.84
N ASP A 267 27.76 13.60 -36.91
CA ASP A 267 26.73 14.63 -37.10
C ASP A 267 26.95 15.75 -36.05
N PRO A 268 27.37 16.96 -36.47
CA PRO A 268 27.65 18.07 -35.56
C PRO A 268 26.44 18.39 -34.68
N ASP A 269 25.23 18.12 -35.17
CA ASP A 269 23.98 18.40 -34.49
C ASP A 269 23.76 17.47 -33.28
N ALA A 270 24.23 16.22 -33.34
CA ALA A 270 24.17 15.29 -32.22
C ALA A 270 25.13 15.69 -31.08
N TRP A 271 26.34 16.13 -31.43
CA TRP A 271 27.32 16.65 -30.48
C TRP A 271 26.81 17.92 -29.79
N PHE A 272 26.24 18.85 -30.56
CA PHE A 272 25.67 20.07 -30.02
C PHE A 272 24.53 19.79 -29.04
N LYS A 273 23.60 18.87 -29.37
CA LYS A 273 22.52 18.45 -28.46
C LYS A 273 23.05 17.85 -27.16
N LEU A 274 24.09 17.01 -27.23
CA LEU A 274 24.65 16.37 -26.04
C LEU A 274 25.37 17.40 -25.15
N VAL A 275 26.15 18.30 -25.73
CA VAL A 275 26.79 19.40 -25.00
C VAL A 275 25.76 20.36 -24.42
N ALA A 276 24.66 20.63 -25.13
CA ALA A 276 23.59 21.50 -24.65
C ALA A 276 22.78 20.89 -23.49
N VAL A 277 22.53 19.56 -23.50
CA VAL A 277 21.71 18.87 -22.48
C VAL A 277 22.52 18.47 -21.24
N SER A 278 23.84 18.24 -21.39
CA SER A 278 24.69 17.77 -20.28
C SER A 278 24.72 18.70 -19.05
N PRO A 279 24.85 20.04 -19.19
CA PRO A 279 24.79 20.95 -18.05
C PRO A 279 23.47 20.87 -17.30
N PHE A 280 22.36 20.67 -18.01
CA PHE A 280 21.03 20.54 -17.40
C PHE A 280 20.93 19.24 -16.58
N LEU A 281 21.38 18.11 -17.13
CA LEU A 281 21.38 16.84 -16.41
C LEU A 281 22.31 16.86 -15.19
N LEU A 282 23.47 17.51 -15.31
CA LEU A 282 24.40 17.72 -14.20
C LEU A 282 23.77 18.61 -13.12
N ALA A 283 23.20 19.75 -13.51
CA ALA A 283 22.53 20.66 -12.59
C ALA A 283 21.36 19.96 -11.87
N LEU A 284 20.56 19.18 -12.59
CA LEU A 284 19.47 18.39 -12.02
C LEU A 284 20.01 17.35 -11.02
N SER A 285 21.09 16.62 -11.38
CA SER A 285 21.71 15.62 -10.51
C SER A 285 22.28 16.24 -9.23
N VAL A 286 22.97 17.38 -9.35
CA VAL A 286 23.50 18.14 -8.21
C VAL A 286 22.34 18.65 -7.34
N TRP A 287 21.29 19.21 -7.94
CA TRP A 287 20.12 19.68 -7.23
C TRP A 287 19.41 18.56 -6.46
N LEU A 288 19.24 17.38 -7.07
CA LEU A 288 18.69 16.19 -6.43
C LEU A 288 19.58 15.71 -5.27
N ALA A 289 20.90 15.67 -5.46
CA ALA A 289 21.85 15.28 -4.41
C ALA A 289 21.84 16.25 -3.22
N LEU A 290 21.81 17.56 -3.48
CA LEU A 290 21.73 18.59 -2.44
C LEU A 290 20.40 18.53 -1.69
N THR A 291 19.29 18.34 -2.41
CA THR A 291 17.96 18.18 -1.83
C THR A 291 17.86 16.92 -0.97
N GLY A 292 18.39 15.79 -1.45
CA GLY A 292 18.46 14.55 -0.69
C GLY A 292 19.31 14.69 0.59
N ARG A 293 20.50 15.29 0.49
CA ARG A 293 21.35 15.57 1.67
C ARG A 293 20.68 16.50 2.67
N ARG A 294 19.95 17.52 2.20
CA ARG A 294 19.16 18.40 3.06
C ARG A 294 18.09 17.63 3.81
N ASN A 295 17.27 16.86 3.10
CA ASN A 295 16.16 16.11 3.69
C ASN A 295 16.68 15.06 4.69
N LEU A 296 17.79 14.38 4.36
CA LEU A 296 18.45 13.45 5.27
C LEU A 296 18.94 14.13 6.55
N ARG A 297 19.47 15.36 6.44
CA ARG A 297 19.93 16.12 7.61
C ARG A 297 18.77 16.55 8.50
N ILE A 298 17.65 16.99 7.90
CA ILE A 298 16.42 17.29 8.65
C ILE A 298 15.89 16.02 9.32
N ALA A 299 15.88 14.87 8.64
CA ALA A 299 15.41 13.62 9.23
C ALA A 299 16.31 13.11 10.37
N LYS A 300 17.63 13.29 10.27
CA LYS A 300 18.60 12.79 11.28
C LYS A 300 18.76 13.72 12.48
N HIS A 301 18.85 15.03 12.22
CA HIS A 301 19.24 16.04 13.21
C HIS A 301 18.19 17.16 13.36
N GLY A 302 17.02 17.00 12.74
CA GLY A 302 15.94 17.96 12.88
C GLY A 302 15.37 17.92 14.28
N PHE A 303 14.97 19.10 14.73
CA PHE A 303 14.26 19.32 15.97
C PHE A 303 12.76 19.07 15.73
N ALA A 304 12.14 18.31 16.62
CA ALA A 304 10.71 18.05 16.58
C ALA A 304 9.95 19.22 17.21
N GLY A 305 8.85 19.60 16.59
CA GLY A 305 7.95 20.64 17.12
C GLY A 305 6.52 20.40 16.71
N GLU A 306 5.62 21.17 17.30
CA GLU A 306 4.23 21.26 16.87
C GLU A 306 4.02 22.64 16.24
N GLY A 307 3.34 22.66 15.09
CA GLY A 307 3.08 23.87 14.34
C GLY A 307 1.68 23.89 13.79
N ARG A 308 1.19 25.07 13.44
CA ARG A 308 -0.08 25.28 12.76
C ARG A 308 0.17 25.54 11.29
N VAL A 309 -0.62 24.90 10.43
CA VAL A 309 -0.58 25.19 8.99
C VAL A 309 -1.28 26.54 8.75
N VAL A 310 -0.53 27.54 8.33
CA VAL A 310 -1.01 28.92 8.13
C VAL A 310 -1.31 29.24 6.67
N GLY A 311 -0.89 28.38 5.74
CA GLY A 311 -1.13 28.60 4.33
C GLY A 311 -0.77 27.40 3.47
N LYS A 312 -1.07 27.53 2.19
CA LYS A 312 -0.68 26.54 1.17
C LYS A 312 -0.27 27.27 -0.11
N THR A 313 0.78 26.78 -0.75
CA THR A 313 1.30 27.32 -2.00
C THR A 313 1.24 26.22 -3.05
N ARG A 314 0.59 26.50 -4.17
CA ARG A 314 0.50 25.58 -5.29
C ARG A 314 1.88 25.42 -5.94
N ARG A 315 2.41 24.19 -6.02
CA ARG A 315 3.76 23.93 -6.56
C ARG A 315 3.75 23.41 -8.00
N ALA A 316 2.94 22.41 -8.31
CA ALA A 316 2.93 21.78 -9.63
C ALA A 316 1.68 20.90 -9.86
N TYR A 317 1.53 20.43 -11.11
CA TYR A 317 0.64 19.34 -11.49
C TYR A 317 1.47 18.09 -11.76
N ARG A 318 1.21 16.98 -11.07
CA ARG A 318 1.89 15.68 -11.33
C ARG A 318 1.19 14.86 -12.42
N SER A 319 -0.08 15.16 -12.68
CA SER A 319 -0.92 14.61 -13.75
C SER A 319 -1.93 15.67 -14.17
N ARG A 320 -2.54 15.54 -15.37
CA ARG A 320 -3.51 16.51 -15.91
C ARG A 320 -4.70 16.85 -14.98
N ARG A 321 -4.89 16.14 -13.85
CA ARG A 321 -6.06 16.30 -12.96
C ARG A 321 -5.76 16.51 -11.48
N THR A 322 -4.52 16.44 -11.00
CA THR A 322 -4.23 16.57 -9.55
C THR A 322 -3.18 17.64 -9.26
N ALA A 323 -3.61 18.72 -8.59
CA ALA A 323 -2.73 19.79 -8.14
C ALA A 323 -2.10 19.46 -6.78
N TYR A 324 -0.81 19.78 -6.64
CA TYR A 324 -0.03 19.60 -5.42
C TYR A 324 0.24 20.93 -4.74
N TYR A 325 0.13 20.91 -3.42
CA TYR A 325 0.35 22.07 -2.57
C TYR A 325 1.49 21.78 -1.57
N GLY A 326 2.42 22.72 -1.46
CA GLY A 326 3.29 22.82 -0.30
C GLY A 326 2.54 23.56 0.80
N LEU A 327 2.68 23.14 2.05
CA LEU A 327 2.04 23.78 3.20
C LEU A 327 2.99 24.76 3.86
N SER A 328 2.55 25.97 4.16
CA SER A 328 3.27 26.90 5.01
C SER A 328 2.88 26.62 6.47
N VAL A 329 3.86 26.26 7.29
CA VAL A 329 3.66 25.89 8.69
C VAL A 329 4.38 26.89 9.59
N GLN A 330 3.65 27.47 10.52
CA GLN A 330 4.19 28.28 11.60
C GLN A 330 4.28 27.42 12.86
N ALA A 331 5.46 27.31 13.46
CA ALA A 331 5.70 26.40 14.57
C ALA A 331 6.69 26.97 15.58
N ASP A 332 6.56 26.50 16.82
CA ASP A 332 7.57 26.69 17.85
C ASP A 332 8.31 25.35 18.04
N VAL A 333 9.56 25.30 17.60
CA VAL A 333 10.37 24.08 17.61
C VAL A 333 11.38 24.17 18.75
N ARG A 334 11.44 23.13 19.59
CA ARG A 334 12.40 23.08 20.71
C ARG A 334 13.65 22.29 20.30
N ASP A 335 14.81 22.88 20.51
CA ASP A 335 16.08 22.15 20.35
C ASP A 335 16.38 21.27 21.59
N PRO A 336 17.43 20.42 21.56
CA PRO A 336 17.78 19.54 22.67
C PRO A 336 18.09 20.26 23.99
N ASP A 337 18.47 21.53 23.93
CA ASP A 337 18.77 22.36 25.09
C ASP A 337 17.52 23.09 25.62
N GLY A 338 16.35 22.85 25.00
CA GLY A 338 15.06 23.41 25.39
C GLY A 338 14.79 24.81 24.85
N ARG A 339 15.67 25.37 24.01
CA ARG A 339 15.45 26.68 23.39
C ARG A 339 14.37 26.58 22.32
N VAL A 340 13.44 27.53 22.35
CA VAL A 340 12.33 27.63 21.38
C VAL A 340 12.78 28.44 20.17
N TRP A 341 12.52 27.89 18.98
CA TRP A 341 12.76 28.52 17.68
C TRP A 341 11.42 28.77 17.00
N PRO A 342 11.02 30.04 16.77
CA PRO A 342 9.88 30.33 15.93
C PRO A 342 10.25 30.06 14.47
N VAL A 343 9.46 29.22 13.81
CA VAL A 343 9.74 28.72 12.46
C VAL A 343 8.54 29.00 11.56
N LEU A 344 8.81 29.56 10.38
CA LEU A 344 7.90 29.55 9.25
C LEU A 344 8.55 28.75 8.12
N ALA A 345 8.05 27.55 7.85
CA ALA A 345 8.65 26.64 6.89
C ALA A 345 7.63 26.12 5.88
N THR A 346 8.10 25.79 4.68
CA THR A 346 7.24 25.11 3.69
C THR A 346 7.45 23.61 3.77
N SER A 347 6.37 22.82 3.70
CA SER A 347 6.44 21.35 3.66
C SER A 347 7.25 20.88 2.46
N ILE A 348 8.04 19.84 2.70
CA ILE A 348 8.67 19.07 1.62
C ILE A 348 7.64 18.16 0.96
N ASP A 349 6.68 17.66 1.74
CA ASP A 349 5.69 16.71 1.26
C ASP A 349 4.62 17.38 0.39
N ASP A 350 4.31 16.67 -0.68
CA ASP A 350 3.38 17.04 -1.72
C ASP A 350 2.00 16.52 -1.31
N HIS A 351 1.10 17.43 -0.91
CA HIS A 351 -0.26 17.06 -0.51
C HIS A 351 -1.24 17.25 -1.68
N GLY A 352 -2.09 16.25 -1.90
CA GLY A 352 -3.25 16.38 -2.79
C GLY A 352 -4.19 17.50 -2.29
N THR A 353 -5.00 18.05 -3.20
CA THR A 353 -5.84 19.24 -2.94
C THR A 353 -6.75 19.09 -1.72
N ALA A 354 -7.49 17.97 -1.61
CA ALA A 354 -8.38 17.70 -0.49
C ALA A 354 -7.63 17.66 0.85
N ARG A 355 -6.48 16.97 0.87
CA ARG A 355 -5.64 16.84 2.07
C ARG A 355 -5.04 18.18 2.49
N ALA A 356 -4.57 18.99 1.53
CA ALA A 356 -4.02 20.31 1.84
C ALA A 356 -5.06 21.26 2.45
N ASN A 357 -6.31 21.22 1.96
CA ASN A 357 -7.41 22.00 2.52
C ASN A 357 -7.75 21.57 3.95
N ALA A 358 -7.86 20.26 4.19
CA ALA A 358 -8.20 19.73 5.50
C ALA A 358 -7.17 20.06 6.58
N LEU A 359 -5.94 20.39 6.17
CA LEU A 359 -4.83 20.70 7.07
C LEU A 359 -4.70 22.18 7.41
N LEU A 360 -5.34 23.10 6.68
CA LEU A 360 -5.29 24.54 7.00
C LEU A 360 -5.80 24.76 8.42
N ASP A 361 -5.10 25.61 9.17
CA ASP A 361 -5.35 25.94 10.57
C ASP A 361 -5.23 24.76 11.57
N ARG A 362 -4.80 23.58 11.12
CA ARG A 362 -4.60 22.43 12.00
C ARG A 362 -3.19 22.38 12.56
N SER A 363 -3.09 21.82 13.77
CA SER A 363 -1.82 21.47 14.39
C SER A 363 -1.23 20.23 13.70
N VAL A 364 0.04 20.32 13.34
CA VAL A 364 0.83 19.28 12.70
C VAL A 364 2.15 19.12 13.42
N ARG A 365 2.69 17.90 13.44
CA ARG A 365 4.06 17.69 13.92
C ARG A 365 5.02 18.02 12.80
N ILE A 366 6.10 18.71 13.13
CA ILE A 366 7.15 19.02 12.16
C ILE A 366 8.52 18.54 12.62
N LEU A 367 9.38 18.23 11.65
CA LEU A 367 10.83 18.15 11.85
C LEU A 367 11.47 19.30 11.07
N TRP A 368 12.20 20.14 11.78
CA TRP A 368 12.85 21.33 11.24
C TRP A 368 14.34 21.36 11.61
N HIS A 369 15.18 21.98 10.79
CA HIS A 369 16.62 22.04 11.06
C HIS A 369 17.16 23.46 10.86
N PRO A 370 17.98 24.02 11.77
CA PRO A 370 18.42 25.42 11.73
C PRO A 370 19.26 25.77 10.50
N ARG A 371 20.05 24.82 9.97
CA ARG A 371 20.77 24.98 8.70
C ARG A 371 19.87 25.07 7.45
N HIS A 372 18.58 24.75 7.57
CA HIS A 372 17.62 24.74 6.45
C HIS A 372 16.30 25.39 6.89
N PRO A 373 16.33 26.68 7.29
CA PRO A 373 15.26 27.29 8.07
C PRO A 373 13.93 27.40 7.32
N SER A 374 13.98 27.45 5.99
CA SER A 374 12.80 27.60 5.12
C SER A 374 12.02 26.31 4.85
N VAL A 375 12.50 25.17 5.36
CA VAL A 375 11.99 23.84 4.98
C VAL A 375 11.76 22.97 6.20
N ALA A 376 10.61 22.31 6.26
CA ALA A 376 10.27 21.35 7.30
C ALA A 376 9.63 20.09 6.70
N LEU A 377 9.84 18.95 7.35
CA LEU A 377 9.05 17.74 7.11
C LEU A 377 7.79 17.84 7.96
N VAL A 378 6.61 17.66 7.36
CA VAL A 378 5.32 17.84 8.04
C VAL A 378 4.64 16.49 8.18
N LYS A 379 4.46 16.03 9.42
CA LYS A 379 3.72 14.81 9.73
C LYS A 379 2.34 15.17 10.25
N VAL A 380 1.33 14.83 9.46
CA VAL A 380 -0.07 14.85 9.87
C VAL A 380 -0.29 13.72 10.88
N GLN A 381 -0.81 14.03 12.06
CA GLN A 381 -1.21 12.99 13.00
C GLN A 381 -2.44 12.23 12.45
N PRO A 382 -2.44 10.89 12.48
CA PRO A 382 -3.66 10.12 12.22
C PRO A 382 -4.77 10.57 13.19
N GLY A 383 -5.96 10.90 12.68
CA GLY A 383 -7.10 11.35 13.49
C GLY A 383 -7.28 12.87 13.61
N SER A 384 -6.35 13.69 13.07
CA SER A 384 -6.52 15.16 13.06
C SER A 384 -7.26 15.70 11.83
N ALA A 385 -7.61 14.83 10.87
CA ALA A 385 -8.47 15.18 9.74
C ALA A 385 -9.92 14.93 10.14
N PRO A 386 -10.85 15.89 9.93
CA PRO A 386 -12.27 15.63 10.14
C PRO A 386 -12.68 14.44 9.27
N GLU A 387 -13.52 13.57 9.81
CA GLU A 387 -14.20 12.58 8.98
C GLU A 387 -14.96 13.33 7.87
N PRO A 388 -14.98 12.83 6.63
CA PRO A 388 -15.68 13.46 5.53
C PRO A 388 -17.20 13.48 5.84
N GLY A 389 -17.66 14.53 6.53
CA GLY A 389 -19.03 14.67 7.04
C GLY A 389 -19.29 15.88 7.94
N ASP A 390 -18.27 16.50 8.55
CA ASP A 390 -18.43 17.63 9.49
C ASP A 390 -18.46 19.03 8.83
N HIS A 391 -19.18 19.22 7.72
CA HIS A 391 -19.33 20.52 7.05
C HIS A 391 -20.77 20.96 6.82
#